data_AF-A0A2V5Z7A5-F1
#
_entry.id   AF-A0A2V5Z7A5-F1
#
_cell.length_a   1.000
_cell.length_b   1.000
_cell.length_c   1.000
_cell.angle_alpha   90.00
_cell.angle_beta   90.00
_cell.angle_gamma   90.00
#
_symmetry.space_group_name_H-M   'P 1'
#
loop_
_entity.id
_entity.type
_entity.pdbx_description
1 polymer ?
#
loop_
_entity_poly.entity_id
_entity_poly.type
_entity_poly.pdbx_seq_one_letter_code
_entity_poly.pdbx_strand_id
1 'polypeptide(L)'
;MSQTTEKRSRLSRFGRWVAELVLVFVGVYLAFWLNNYQQRRQDIERRDRILASIEQTLREGIESNKVSRAKEQQQAAEFRRALDAGEMSPLRPFVFTTDYSPGDFAALLQSGGIQLLDLETLTALRNDETIIRWGLSRMTRYTKLSDELIVPNLDQDISFFYDPTTTKLRKRFEFFPEALDATVRFANELERTHTELLKRIQAERQRNR
;
A
#
# COMPACT_ATOMS: atom_id res chain seq x y z
N MET A 1 -75.51 -19.57 38.78
CA MET A 1 -74.56 -18.46 38.97
C MET A 1 -73.12 -18.98 38.83
N SER A 2 -72.44 -18.81 37.69
CA SER A 2 -70.99 -19.12 37.52
C SER A 2 -70.48 -18.71 36.12
N GLN A 3 -70.38 -17.40 35.82
CA GLN A 3 -69.73 -16.96 34.57
C GLN A 3 -68.82 -15.72 34.70
N THR A 4 -68.75 -15.07 35.86
CA THR A 4 -67.96 -13.84 36.03
C THR A 4 -66.55 -14.07 36.59
N THR A 5 -66.27 -15.21 37.21
CA THR A 5 -64.96 -15.50 37.84
C THR A 5 -63.90 -16.02 36.85
N GLU A 6 -64.32 -16.64 35.74
CA GLU A 6 -63.40 -17.30 34.80
C GLU A 6 -62.71 -16.31 33.83
N LYS A 7 -63.42 -15.24 33.43
CA LYS A 7 -62.87 -14.21 32.51
C LYS A 7 -61.73 -13.39 33.13
N ARG A 8 -61.78 -13.13 34.45
CA ARG A 8 -60.74 -12.37 35.18
C ARG A 8 -59.43 -13.16 35.30
N SER A 9 -59.54 -14.47 35.46
CA SER A 9 -58.39 -15.39 35.55
C SER A 9 -57.63 -15.47 34.22
N ARG A 10 -58.32 -15.65 33.08
CA ARG A 10 -57.67 -15.72 31.75
C ARG A 10 -57.02 -14.39 31.33
N LEU A 11 -57.66 -13.24 31.61
CA LEU A 11 -57.06 -11.92 31.30
C LEU A 11 -55.78 -11.66 32.12
N SER A 12 -55.78 -12.01 33.41
CA SER A 12 -54.57 -11.85 34.26
C SER A 12 -53.44 -12.78 33.83
N ARG A 13 -53.78 -13.99 33.37
CA ARG A 13 -52.83 -15.00 32.88
C ARG A 13 -52.24 -14.58 31.53
N PHE A 14 -53.06 -13.98 30.66
CA PHE A 14 -52.62 -13.44 29.38
C PHE A 14 -51.77 -12.18 29.56
N GLY A 15 -52.14 -11.28 30.47
CA GLY A 15 -51.33 -10.11 30.82
C GLY A 15 -49.98 -10.47 31.44
N ARG A 16 -49.93 -11.52 32.27
CA ARG A 16 -48.67 -12.08 32.79
C ARG A 16 -47.80 -12.66 31.68
N TRP A 17 -48.38 -13.41 30.75
CA TRP A 17 -47.65 -13.96 29.60
C TRP A 17 -47.11 -12.87 28.66
N VAL A 18 -47.90 -11.83 28.39
CA VAL A 18 -47.46 -10.67 27.59
C VAL A 18 -46.36 -9.89 28.32
N ALA A 19 -46.47 -9.68 29.63
CA ALA A 19 -45.44 -9.02 30.43
C ALA A 19 -44.12 -9.81 30.42
N GLU A 20 -44.21 -11.14 30.51
CA GLU A 20 -43.05 -12.05 30.43
C GLU A 20 -42.40 -12.00 29.04
N LEU A 21 -43.21 -11.98 27.97
CA LEU A 21 -42.74 -11.86 26.59
C LEU A 21 -42.06 -10.51 26.34
N VAL A 22 -42.63 -9.40 26.83
CA VAL A 22 -42.03 -8.06 26.76
C VAL A 22 -40.72 -8.01 27.55
N LEU A 23 -40.67 -8.62 28.73
CA LEU A 23 -39.47 -8.63 29.57
C LEU A 23 -38.32 -9.41 28.91
N VAL A 24 -38.61 -10.56 28.30
CA VAL A 24 -37.64 -11.31 27.49
C VAL A 24 -37.18 -10.47 26.30
N PHE A 25 -38.09 -9.78 25.61
CA PHE A 25 -37.74 -8.95 24.45
C PHE A 25 -36.83 -7.78 24.83
N VAL A 26 -37.11 -7.10 25.95
CA VAL A 26 -36.28 -6.03 26.49
C VAL A 26 -34.90 -6.56 26.90
N GLY A 27 -34.84 -7.75 27.52
CA GLY A 27 -33.57 -8.40 27.88
C GLY A 27 -32.69 -8.70 26.67
N VAL A 28 -33.27 -9.28 25.61
CA VAL A 28 -32.56 -9.58 24.35
C VAL A 28 -32.11 -8.30 23.64
N TYR A 29 -32.98 -7.28 23.59
CA TYR A 29 -32.63 -5.98 22.99
C TYR A 29 -31.49 -5.29 23.74
N LEU A 30 -31.51 -5.29 25.08
CA LEU A 30 -30.44 -4.72 25.90
C LEU A 30 -29.11 -5.48 25.74
N ALA A 31 -29.15 -6.82 25.71
CA ALA A 31 -27.97 -7.63 25.47
C ALA A 31 -27.36 -7.37 24.08
N PHE A 32 -28.22 -7.28 23.05
CA PHE A 32 -27.79 -6.95 21.69
C PHE A 32 -27.22 -5.52 21.59
N TRP A 33 -27.85 -4.55 22.26
CA TRP A 33 -27.36 -3.17 22.30
C TRP A 33 -26.01 -3.04 23.00
N LEU A 34 -25.83 -3.71 24.15
CA LEU A 34 -24.56 -3.74 24.88
C LEU A 34 -23.44 -4.37 24.04
N ASN A 35 -23.75 -5.50 23.38
CA ASN A 35 -22.81 -6.18 22.49
C ASN A 35 -22.43 -5.30 21.30
N ASN A 36 -23.39 -4.62 20.67
CA ASN A 36 -23.12 -3.69 19.56
C ASN A 36 -22.27 -2.50 19.99
N TYR A 37 -22.47 -1.99 21.21
CA TYR A 37 -21.67 -0.89 21.74
C TYR A 37 -20.20 -1.30 21.98
N GLN A 38 -19.99 -2.51 22.53
CA GLN A 38 -18.65 -3.07 22.73
C GLN A 38 -17.94 -3.37 21.41
N GLN A 39 -18.66 -3.96 20.45
CA GLN A 39 -18.13 -4.24 19.11
C GLN A 39 -17.66 -2.96 18.39
N ARG A 40 -18.47 -1.89 18.42
CA ARG A 40 -18.07 -0.60 17.83
C ARG A 40 -16.78 -0.03 18.42
N ARG A 41 -16.55 -0.17 19.73
CA ARG A 41 -15.29 0.27 20.34
C ARG A 41 -14.10 -0.55 19.85
N GLN A 42 -14.26 -1.87 19.77
CA GLN A 42 -13.20 -2.75 19.26
C GLN A 42 -12.87 -2.47 17.80
N ASP A 43 -13.87 -2.20 16.96
CA ASP A 43 -13.66 -1.87 15.55
C ASP A 43 -12.92 -0.54 15.38
N ILE A 44 -13.26 0.48 16.18
CA ILE A 44 -12.55 1.77 16.19
C ILE A 44 -11.07 1.57 16.59
N GLU A 45 -10.79 0.81 17.64
CA GLU A 45 -9.42 0.53 18.08
C GLU A 45 -8.62 -0.26 17.03
N ARG A 46 -9.23 -1.28 16.41
CA ARG A 46 -8.59 -2.06 15.34
C ARG A 46 -8.30 -1.20 14.12
N ARG A 47 -9.27 -0.38 13.69
CA ARG A 47 -9.10 0.57 12.59
C ARG A 47 -7.95 1.54 12.86
N ASP A 48 -7.89 2.14 14.04
CA ASP A 48 -6.82 3.10 14.37
C ASP A 48 -5.44 2.43 14.38
N ARG A 49 -5.33 1.18 14.86
CA ARG A 49 -4.08 0.41 14.78
C ARG A 49 -3.65 0.15 13.33
N ILE A 50 -4.59 -0.24 12.46
CA ILE A 50 -4.32 -0.45 11.03
C ILE A 50 -3.85 0.87 10.38
N LEU A 51 -4.61 1.94 10.57
CA LEU A 51 -4.27 3.25 10.00
C LEU A 51 -2.92 3.79 10.53
N ALA A 52 -2.62 3.58 11.82
CA ALA A 52 -1.34 3.96 12.41
C ALA A 52 -0.17 3.16 11.83
N SER A 53 -0.35 1.84 11.64
CA SER A 53 0.66 0.99 11.00
C SER A 53 0.94 1.45 9.58
N ILE A 54 -0.10 1.71 8.77
CA ILE A 54 0.08 2.18 7.39
C ILE A 54 0.74 3.57 7.39
N GLU A 55 0.31 4.48 8.26
CA GLU A 55 0.93 5.80 8.38
C GLU A 55 2.42 5.71 8.69
N GLN A 56 2.82 4.82 9.61
CA GLN A 56 4.22 4.61 9.94
C GLN A 56 5.02 4.10 8.74
N THR A 57 4.53 3.04 8.07
CA THR A 57 5.19 2.48 6.87
C THR A 57 5.34 3.52 5.75
N LEU A 58 4.33 4.36 5.52
CA LEU A 58 4.40 5.42 4.51
C LEU A 58 5.42 6.50 4.88
N ARG A 59 5.51 6.89 6.15
CA ARG A 59 6.49 7.88 6.62
C ARG A 59 7.91 7.36 6.45
N GLU A 60 8.17 6.13 6.87
CA GLU A 60 9.46 5.45 6.71
C GLU A 60 9.82 5.32 5.22
N GLY A 61 8.85 4.93 4.38
CA GLY A 61 9.03 4.84 2.93
C GLY A 61 9.34 6.19 2.28
N ILE A 62 8.67 7.28 2.66
CA ILE A 62 8.95 8.63 2.16
C ILE A 62 10.35 9.09 2.59
N GLU A 63 10.73 8.85 3.84
CA GLU A 63 12.03 9.27 4.36
C GLU A 63 13.18 8.51 3.69
N SER A 64 13.06 7.17 3.60
CA SER A 64 14.02 6.31 2.91
C SER A 64 14.16 6.69 1.43
N ASN A 65 13.02 6.92 0.74
CA ASN A 65 13.02 7.26 -0.68
C ASN A 65 13.69 8.61 -0.96
N LYS A 66 13.63 9.60 -0.05
CA LYS A 66 14.30 10.90 -0.26
C LYS A 66 15.81 10.77 -0.41
N VAL A 67 16.43 9.93 0.41
CA VAL A 67 17.89 9.70 0.40
C VAL A 67 18.28 8.94 -0.86
N SER A 68 17.56 7.85 -1.17
CA SER A 68 17.82 7.04 -2.36
C SER A 68 17.60 7.81 -3.66
N ARG A 69 16.50 8.58 -3.76
CA ARG A 69 16.16 9.37 -4.95
C ARG A 69 17.22 10.41 -5.29
N ALA A 70 17.75 11.14 -4.31
CA ALA A 70 18.75 12.17 -4.57
C ALA A 70 20.00 11.56 -5.25
N LYS A 71 20.41 10.39 -4.77
CA LYS A 71 21.51 9.61 -5.35
C LYS A 71 21.18 9.08 -6.75
N GLU A 72 20.00 8.49 -6.93
CA GLU A 72 19.55 7.97 -8.22
C GLU A 72 19.44 9.07 -9.28
N GLN A 73 18.89 10.23 -8.89
CA GLN A 73 18.75 11.39 -9.76
C GLN A 73 20.10 11.97 -10.15
N GLN A 74 21.03 12.07 -9.20
CA GLN A 74 22.40 12.48 -9.50
C GLN A 74 23.06 11.50 -10.48
N GLN A 75 22.98 10.20 -10.22
CA GLN A 75 23.58 9.18 -11.08
C GLN A 75 23.00 9.19 -12.51
N ALA A 76 21.67 9.28 -12.64
CA ALA A 76 21.01 9.38 -13.93
C ALA A 76 21.42 10.64 -14.69
N ALA A 77 21.43 11.80 -14.01
CA ALA A 77 21.79 13.08 -14.61
C ALA A 77 23.27 13.15 -15.01
N GLU A 78 24.17 12.63 -14.18
CA GLU A 78 25.61 12.56 -14.48
C GLU A 78 25.87 11.67 -15.70
N PHE A 79 25.29 10.46 -15.73
CA PHE A 79 25.43 9.57 -16.86
C PHE A 79 24.86 10.17 -18.14
N ARG A 80 23.69 10.82 -18.05
CA ARG A 80 23.07 11.49 -19.19
C ARG A 80 23.91 12.64 -19.71
N ARG A 81 24.43 13.48 -18.81
CA ARG A 81 25.33 14.58 -19.18
C ARG A 81 26.58 14.07 -19.89
N ALA A 82 27.19 13.00 -19.38
CA ALA A 82 28.36 12.39 -20.00
C ALA A 82 28.04 11.86 -21.41
N LEU A 83 26.91 11.17 -21.58
CA LEU A 83 26.45 10.72 -22.90
C LEU A 83 26.21 11.89 -23.87
N ASP A 84 25.56 12.94 -23.41
CA ASP A 84 25.26 14.12 -24.24
C ASP A 84 26.53 14.90 -24.60
N ALA A 85 27.58 14.81 -23.77
CA ALA A 85 28.92 15.35 -24.05
C ALA A 85 29.78 14.47 -24.97
N GLY A 86 29.29 13.28 -25.38
CA GLY A 86 30.03 12.32 -26.19
C GLY A 86 31.07 11.51 -25.39
N GLU A 87 30.97 11.50 -24.07
CA GLU A 87 31.85 10.71 -23.20
C GLU A 87 31.39 9.25 -23.11
N MET A 88 32.34 8.32 -23.15
CA MET A 88 32.08 6.89 -22.98
C MET A 88 32.12 6.50 -21.49
N SER A 89 31.08 6.87 -20.75
CA SER A 89 30.97 6.54 -19.32
C SER A 89 30.84 5.03 -19.06
N PRO A 90 31.51 4.46 -18.04
CA PRO A 90 31.41 3.04 -17.75
C PRO A 90 29.99 2.64 -17.32
N LEU A 91 29.49 1.53 -17.89
CA LEU A 91 28.23 0.92 -17.46
C LEU A 91 28.50 0.11 -16.19
N ARG A 92 27.78 0.45 -15.13
CA ARG A 92 27.83 -0.31 -13.87
C ARG A 92 26.70 -1.35 -13.87
N PRO A 93 26.86 -2.50 -13.21
CA PRO A 93 25.75 -3.41 -13.00
C PRO A 93 24.54 -2.69 -12.42
N PHE A 94 23.40 -2.80 -13.09
CA PHE A 94 22.14 -2.30 -12.60
C PHE A 94 21.55 -3.33 -11.65
N VAL A 95 21.49 -2.99 -10.36
CA VAL A 95 20.91 -3.83 -9.31
C VAL A 95 19.88 -3.01 -8.57
N PHE A 96 18.65 -3.53 -8.49
CA PHE A 96 17.57 -2.95 -7.71
C PHE A 96 17.11 -3.93 -6.64
N THR A 97 17.27 -3.56 -5.38
CA THR A 97 16.87 -4.39 -4.23
C THR A 97 15.78 -3.69 -3.44
N THR A 98 14.76 -4.44 -3.04
CA THR A 98 13.70 -3.99 -2.16
C THR A 98 13.35 -5.12 -1.18
N ASP A 99 12.98 -4.73 0.03
CA ASP A 99 12.41 -5.57 1.07
C ASP A 99 10.87 -5.68 0.98
N TYR A 100 10.26 -5.00 0.01
CA TYR A 100 8.82 -5.02 -0.18
C TYR A 100 8.27 -6.43 -0.45
N SER A 101 7.19 -6.77 0.26
CA SER A 101 6.45 -8.03 0.16
C SER A 101 4.97 -7.77 -0.18
N PRO A 102 4.46 -8.27 -1.32
CA PRO A 102 3.03 -8.23 -1.62
C PRO A 102 2.16 -8.97 -0.57
N GLY A 103 2.77 -9.90 0.16
CA GLY A 103 2.09 -10.66 1.22
C GLY A 103 1.66 -9.80 2.39
N ASP A 104 2.41 -8.74 2.68
CA ASP A 104 2.15 -7.86 3.83
C ASP A 104 0.90 -7.03 3.58
N PHE A 105 0.72 -6.55 2.35
CA PHE A 105 -0.51 -5.86 1.92
C PHE A 105 -1.72 -6.79 1.95
N ALA A 106 -1.58 -8.02 1.48
CA ALA A 106 -2.65 -9.02 1.52
C ALA A 106 -3.05 -9.36 2.97
N ALA A 107 -2.08 -9.54 3.85
CA ALA A 107 -2.31 -9.79 5.28
C ALA A 107 -3.06 -8.62 5.94
N LEU A 108 -2.68 -7.37 5.61
CA LEU A 108 -3.37 -6.19 6.10
C LEU A 108 -4.85 -6.17 5.67
N LEU A 109 -5.14 -6.40 4.39
CA LEU A 109 -6.51 -6.43 3.89
C LEU A 109 -7.34 -7.56 4.52
N GLN A 110 -6.75 -8.74 4.68
CA GLN A 110 -7.40 -9.91 5.28
C GLN A 110 -7.65 -9.76 6.78
N SER A 111 -6.82 -8.99 7.49
CA SER A 111 -6.97 -8.74 8.94
C SER A 111 -8.15 -7.84 9.32
N GLY A 112 -8.94 -7.39 8.34
CA GLY A 112 -10.11 -6.53 8.52
C GLY A 112 -10.01 -5.19 7.80
N GLY A 113 -8.93 -4.93 7.06
CA GLY A 113 -8.74 -3.68 6.32
C GLY A 113 -9.90 -3.34 5.37
N ILE A 114 -10.49 -4.35 4.71
CA ILE A 114 -11.61 -4.14 3.78
C ILE A 114 -12.88 -3.63 4.49
N GLN A 115 -13.15 -4.09 5.72
CA GLN A 115 -14.35 -3.70 6.45
C GLN A 115 -14.16 -2.43 7.29
N LEU A 116 -12.92 -2.14 7.69
CA LEU A 116 -12.62 -1.10 8.67
C LEU A 116 -12.16 0.23 8.05
N LEU A 117 -11.67 0.22 6.81
CA LEU A 117 -11.15 1.40 6.12
C LEU A 117 -12.19 2.01 5.19
N ASP A 118 -12.15 3.34 5.03
CA ASP A 118 -13.01 4.03 4.07
C ASP A 118 -12.71 3.55 2.64
N LEU A 119 -13.75 3.41 1.81
CA LEU A 119 -13.65 2.96 0.41
C LEU A 119 -12.62 3.75 -0.40
N GLU A 120 -12.58 5.05 -0.13
CA GLU A 120 -11.64 5.98 -0.70
C GLU A 120 -10.19 5.60 -0.34
N THR A 121 -9.90 5.36 0.94
CA THR A 121 -8.58 4.93 1.42
C THR A 121 -8.20 3.56 0.87
N LEU A 122 -9.14 2.62 0.79
CA LEU A 122 -8.93 1.32 0.14
C LEU A 122 -8.56 1.45 -1.34
N THR A 123 -9.21 2.36 -2.06
CA THR A 123 -8.91 2.62 -3.48
C THR A 123 -7.51 3.23 -3.63
N ALA A 124 -7.14 4.16 -2.77
CA ALA A 124 -5.80 4.76 -2.79
C ALA A 124 -4.72 3.73 -2.45
N LEU A 125 -4.93 2.90 -1.43
CA LEU A 125 -4.07 1.77 -1.06
C LEU A 125 -3.88 0.79 -2.22
N ARG A 126 -4.97 0.42 -2.90
CA ARG A 126 -4.93 -0.47 -4.08
C ARG A 126 -4.14 0.13 -5.24
N ASN A 127 -4.27 1.45 -5.46
CA ASN A 127 -3.54 2.15 -6.51
C ASN A 127 -2.05 2.22 -6.20
N ASP A 128 -1.70 2.52 -4.95
CA ASP A 128 -0.32 2.54 -4.47
C ASP A 128 0.37 1.18 -4.65
N GLU A 129 -0.29 0.10 -4.20
CA GLU A 129 0.13 -1.29 -4.42
C GLU A 129 0.35 -1.62 -5.91
N THR A 130 -0.51 -1.10 -6.77
CA THR A 130 -0.39 -1.31 -8.23
C THR A 130 0.87 -0.64 -8.78
N ILE A 131 1.13 0.61 -8.37
CA ILE A 131 2.32 1.36 -8.77
C ILE A 131 3.59 0.65 -8.31
N ILE A 132 3.64 0.20 -7.06
CA ILE A 132 4.77 -0.56 -6.52
C ILE A 132 5.01 -1.80 -7.37
N ARG A 133 3.99 -2.66 -7.57
CA ARG A 133 4.14 -3.90 -8.34
C ARG A 133 4.61 -3.67 -9.77
N TRP A 134 4.08 -2.66 -10.47
CA TRP A 134 4.53 -2.33 -11.83
C TRP A 134 5.95 -1.79 -11.87
N GLY A 135 6.32 -0.92 -10.93
CA GLY A 135 7.67 -0.40 -10.80
C GLY A 135 8.69 -1.50 -10.54
N LEU A 136 8.41 -2.39 -9.59
CA LEU A 136 9.28 -3.53 -9.26
C LEU A 136 9.43 -4.50 -10.44
N SER A 137 8.34 -4.84 -11.13
CA SER A 137 8.41 -5.68 -12.34
C SER A 137 9.35 -5.09 -13.39
N ARG A 138 9.30 -3.76 -13.58
CA ARG A 138 10.19 -3.04 -14.49
C ARG A 138 11.65 -3.08 -14.03
N MET A 139 11.91 -2.86 -12.74
CA MET A 139 13.26 -2.91 -12.17
C MET A 139 13.88 -4.31 -12.27
N THR A 140 13.10 -5.36 -12.03
CA THR A 140 13.51 -6.76 -12.21
C THR A 140 13.91 -7.03 -13.66
N ARG A 141 13.16 -6.50 -14.63
CA ARG A 141 13.52 -6.62 -16.06
C ARG A 141 14.87 -5.97 -16.37
N TYR A 142 15.12 -4.77 -15.86
CA TYR A 142 16.41 -4.09 -16.10
C TYR A 142 17.58 -4.79 -15.39
N THR A 143 17.35 -5.31 -14.18
CA THR A 143 18.35 -6.13 -13.46
C THR A 143 18.72 -7.35 -14.29
N LYS A 144 17.73 -8.08 -14.81
CA LYS A 144 17.96 -9.22 -15.70
C LYS A 144 18.76 -8.85 -16.96
N LEU A 145 18.40 -7.75 -17.62
CA LEU A 145 19.15 -7.26 -18.80
C LEU A 145 20.59 -6.89 -18.44
N SER A 146 20.82 -6.31 -17.26
CA SER A 146 22.16 -6.04 -16.77
C SER A 146 22.97 -7.32 -16.53
N ASP A 147 22.35 -8.31 -15.89
CA ASP A 147 22.99 -9.60 -15.60
C ASP A 147 23.34 -10.36 -16.88
N GLU A 148 22.54 -10.22 -17.93
CA GLU A 148 22.77 -10.89 -19.22
C GLU A 148 23.75 -10.14 -20.14
N LEU A 149 23.75 -8.80 -20.11
CA LEU A 149 24.46 -7.99 -21.11
C LEU A 149 25.64 -7.19 -20.55
N ILE A 150 25.56 -6.73 -19.31
CA ILE A 150 26.59 -5.86 -18.69
C ILE A 150 27.55 -6.71 -17.85
N VAL A 151 27.02 -7.46 -16.88
CA VAL A 151 27.82 -8.23 -15.91
C VAL A 151 28.84 -9.17 -16.58
N PRO A 152 28.51 -9.92 -17.64
CA PRO A 152 29.46 -10.83 -18.26
C PRO A 152 30.59 -10.15 -19.05
N ASN A 153 30.48 -8.83 -19.26
CA ASN A 153 31.38 -8.05 -20.12
C ASN A 153 32.06 -6.91 -19.37
N LEU A 154 32.11 -6.94 -18.03
CA LEU A 154 32.71 -5.88 -17.21
C LEU A 154 34.23 -5.77 -17.38
N ASP A 155 34.88 -6.83 -17.81
CA ASP A 155 36.32 -6.92 -18.12
C ASP A 155 36.65 -6.45 -19.54
N GLN A 156 35.63 -6.26 -20.39
CA GLN A 156 35.82 -5.79 -21.76
C GLN A 156 36.17 -4.30 -21.78
N ASP A 157 36.84 -3.88 -22.86
CA ASP A 157 37.09 -2.46 -23.12
C ASP A 157 35.77 -1.68 -23.27
N ILE A 158 35.80 -0.40 -22.92
CA ILE A 158 34.62 0.48 -22.98
C ILE A 158 33.99 0.54 -24.38
N SER A 159 34.77 0.38 -25.45
CA SER A 159 34.30 0.28 -26.84
C SER A 159 33.44 -0.95 -27.14
N PHE A 160 33.35 -1.92 -26.23
CA PHE A 160 32.37 -3.00 -26.30
C PHE A 160 30.94 -2.49 -26.10
N PHE A 161 30.77 -1.49 -25.22
CA PHE A 161 29.48 -0.87 -24.88
C PHE A 161 29.11 0.28 -25.84
N TYR A 162 30.12 0.95 -26.37
CA TYR A 162 29.98 2.14 -27.20
C TYR A 162 30.35 1.87 -28.66
N ASP A 163 29.78 2.64 -29.57
CA ASP A 163 30.29 2.74 -30.93
C ASP A 163 31.52 3.65 -30.92
N PRO A 164 32.71 3.18 -31.37
CA PRO A 164 33.94 3.95 -31.29
C PRO A 164 33.96 5.17 -32.22
N THR A 165 33.11 5.20 -33.25
CA THR A 165 33.03 6.31 -34.21
C THR A 165 32.04 7.38 -33.78
N THR A 166 30.89 6.97 -33.24
CA THR A 166 29.83 7.91 -32.85
C THR A 166 29.82 8.24 -31.37
N THR A 167 30.58 7.53 -30.54
CA THR A 167 30.59 7.62 -29.07
C THR A 167 29.25 7.33 -28.40
N LYS A 168 28.27 6.82 -29.17
CA LYS A 168 26.95 6.47 -28.66
C LYS A 168 26.94 5.05 -28.11
N LEU A 169 26.03 4.79 -27.17
CA LEU A 169 25.74 3.42 -26.74
C LEU A 169 25.31 2.58 -27.94
N ARG A 170 25.82 1.36 -28.03
CA ARG A 170 25.28 0.40 -28.99
C ARG A 170 23.85 0.06 -28.58
N LYS A 171 23.00 -0.20 -29.57
CA LYS A 171 21.56 -0.44 -29.39
C LYS A 171 21.19 -1.40 -28.25
N ARG A 172 21.97 -2.48 -28.05
CA ARG A 172 21.74 -3.46 -26.97
C ARG A 172 21.95 -2.92 -25.55
N PHE A 173 22.57 -1.76 -25.39
CA PHE A 173 22.85 -1.12 -24.09
C PHE A 173 22.05 0.18 -23.87
N GLU A 174 21.23 0.60 -24.84
CA GLU A 174 20.37 1.78 -24.70
C GLU A 174 19.35 1.64 -23.56
N PHE A 175 19.07 0.42 -23.10
CA PHE A 175 18.24 0.17 -21.91
C PHE A 175 18.85 0.72 -20.62
N PHE A 176 20.18 0.92 -20.56
CA PHE A 176 20.86 1.31 -19.33
C PHE A 176 20.49 2.74 -18.88
N PRO A 177 20.62 3.79 -19.71
CA PRO A 177 20.11 5.12 -19.35
C PRO A 177 18.59 5.09 -19.10
N GLU A 178 17.84 4.29 -19.86
CA GLU A 178 16.39 4.12 -19.64
C GLU A 178 16.09 3.55 -18.24
N ALA A 179 16.89 2.59 -17.76
CA ALA A 179 16.77 1.99 -16.44
C ALA A 179 17.04 3.01 -15.32
N LEU A 180 18.08 3.85 -15.48
CA LEU A 180 18.37 4.93 -14.54
C LEU A 180 17.20 5.93 -14.47
N ASP A 181 16.71 6.38 -15.63
CA ASP A 181 15.56 7.29 -15.72
C ASP A 181 14.28 6.66 -15.15
N ALA A 182 14.06 5.37 -15.39
CA ALA A 182 12.91 4.63 -14.88
C ALA A 182 12.95 4.50 -13.35
N THR A 183 14.13 4.37 -12.75
CA THR A 183 14.31 4.33 -11.29
C THR A 183 13.93 5.67 -10.68
N VAL A 184 14.44 6.78 -11.24
CA VAL A 184 14.09 8.14 -10.81
C VAL A 184 12.59 8.42 -10.95
N ARG A 185 11.98 8.01 -12.08
CA ARG A 185 10.53 8.13 -12.27
C ARG A 185 9.74 7.34 -11.23
N PHE A 186 10.16 6.11 -10.94
CA PHE A 186 9.51 5.27 -9.96
C PHE A 186 9.60 5.87 -8.55
N ALA A 187 10.78 6.33 -8.13
CA ALA A 187 10.98 7.01 -6.85
C ALA A 187 10.09 8.26 -6.71
N ASN A 188 9.96 9.06 -7.77
CA ASN A 188 9.07 10.23 -7.76
C ASN A 188 7.59 9.85 -7.68
N GLU A 189 7.18 8.78 -8.36
CA GLU A 189 5.81 8.29 -8.32
C GLU A 189 5.45 7.78 -6.92
N LEU A 190 6.34 7.00 -6.29
CA LEU A 190 6.18 6.52 -4.91
C LEU A 190 6.08 7.67 -3.89
N GLU A 191 6.95 8.67 -3.96
CA GLU A 191 6.86 9.81 -3.02
C GLU A 191 5.51 10.52 -3.16
N ARG A 192 5.06 10.73 -4.40
CA ARG A 192 3.78 11.39 -4.67
C ARG A 192 2.62 10.56 -4.10
N THR A 193 2.54 9.27 -4.41
CA THR A 193 1.41 8.43 -3.98
C THR A 193 1.44 8.15 -2.48
N HIS A 194 2.61 7.91 -1.89
CA HIS A 194 2.74 7.77 -0.44
C HIS A 194 2.31 9.05 0.28
N THR A 195 2.70 10.23 -0.23
CA THR A 195 2.31 11.51 0.38
C THR A 195 0.81 11.77 0.27
N GLU A 196 0.21 11.49 -0.89
CA GLU A 196 -1.25 11.59 -1.10
C GLU A 196 -2.01 10.63 -0.17
N LEU A 197 -1.56 9.38 -0.09
CA LEU A 197 -2.16 8.36 0.77
C LEU A 197 -2.02 8.70 2.26
N LEU A 198 -0.85 9.20 2.68
CA LEU A 198 -0.60 9.63 4.06
C LEU A 198 -1.57 10.74 4.47
N LYS A 199 -1.77 11.76 3.62
CA LYS A 199 -2.75 12.83 3.87
C LYS A 199 -4.16 12.28 4.03
N ARG A 200 -4.51 11.26 3.22
CA ARG A 200 -5.83 10.64 3.25
C ARG A 200 -6.06 9.84 4.54
N ILE A 201 -5.08 9.04 4.93
CA ILE A 201 -5.09 8.30 6.21
C ILE A 201 -5.24 9.27 7.38
N GLN A 202 -4.49 10.37 7.38
CA GLN A 202 -4.60 11.39 8.43
C GLN A 202 -5.98 12.05 8.47
N ALA A 203 -6.57 12.36 7.30
CA ALA A 203 -7.92 12.91 7.22
C ALA A 203 -8.97 11.90 7.72
N GLU A 204 -8.84 10.62 7.38
CA GLU A 204 -9.73 9.55 7.87
C GLU A 204 -9.64 9.38 9.39
N ARG A 205 -8.42 9.40 9.95
CA ARG A 205 -8.21 9.35 11.41
C ARG A 205 -8.80 10.56 12.12
N GLN A 206 -8.73 11.75 11.52
CA GLN A 206 -9.31 12.97 12.10
C GLN A 206 -10.83 13.00 12.05
N ARG A 207 -11.46 12.50 10.97
CA ARG A 207 -12.92 12.46 10.82
C ARG A 207 -13.61 11.48 11.78
N ASN A 208 -12.88 10.47 12.25
CA ASN A 208 -13.42 9.38 13.06
C ASN A 208 -12.88 9.37 14.50
N ARG A 209 -12.21 10.46 14.92
CA ARG A 209 -11.92 10.78 16.33
C ARG A 209 -13.08 11.56 16.92
#